data_AF-T0Z6L5-F1
#
_entry.id   AF-T0Z6L5-F1
#
_cell.length_a   1.000
_cell.length_b   1.000
_cell.length_c   1.000
_cell.angle_alpha   90.00
_cell.angle_beta   90.00
_cell.angle_gamma   90.00
#
_symmetry.space_group_name_H-M   'P 1'
#
loop_
_entity.id
_entity.type
_entity.pdbx_description
1 polymer ?
#
loop_
_entity_poly.entity_id
_entity_poly.type
_entity_poly.pdbx_seq_one_letter_code
_entity_poly.pdbx_strand_id
1 'polypeptide(L)'
;SIPWTSRAVTAQLAKWHQLYADGYTNKNVITSIGSLIAFEHGKSAMLIKGNWDLAQLYQAMGSNLGTFVPPFSNHPVHGVVQYPGDGFSMTTYSQHKPEAAEFLRFLTTPQAGRIVAASGLIPDVRGVASSNPVSQQMLAFAAKDGMATYPMLDNVTQPNV
;
A
#
# COMPACT_ATOMS: atom_id res chain seq x y z
N SER A 1 20.56 -10.88 -9.16
CA SER A 1 20.09 -9.89 -8.18
C SER A 1 20.98 -8.65 -8.25
N ILE A 2 20.43 -7.46 -7.98
CA ILE A 2 21.22 -6.22 -7.91
C ILE A 2 21.71 -6.07 -6.46
N PRO A 3 23.03 -5.94 -6.19
CA PRO A 3 23.52 -5.71 -4.85
C PRO A 3 23.00 -4.37 -4.28
N TRP A 4 22.69 -4.34 -2.98
CA TRP A 4 22.30 -3.10 -2.27
C TRP A 4 23.38 -2.01 -2.35
N THR A 5 24.64 -2.40 -2.51
CA THR A 5 25.80 -1.50 -2.67
C THR A 5 26.07 -1.13 -4.14
N SER A 6 25.23 -1.57 -5.08
CA SER A 6 25.42 -1.25 -6.50
C SER A 6 25.29 0.25 -6.76
N ARG A 7 25.98 0.74 -7.80
CA ARG A 7 25.90 2.14 -8.24
C ARG A 7 24.46 2.59 -8.52
N ALA A 8 23.61 1.69 -9.01
CA ALA A 8 22.21 2.01 -9.30
C ALA A 8 21.44 2.34 -8.00
N VAL A 9 21.56 1.51 -6.98
CA VAL A 9 20.88 1.72 -5.69
C VAL A 9 21.46 2.93 -4.96
N THR A 10 22.79 3.08 -4.92
CA THR A 10 23.41 4.23 -4.25
C THR A 10 23.08 5.55 -4.95
N ALA A 11 22.97 5.58 -6.28
CA ALA A 11 22.53 6.77 -7.02
C ALA A 11 21.07 7.16 -6.71
N GLN A 12 20.17 6.19 -6.53
CA GLN A 12 18.78 6.47 -6.12
C GLN A 12 18.72 7.04 -4.71
N LEU A 13 19.48 6.46 -3.77
CA LEU A 13 19.58 6.98 -2.40
C LEU A 13 20.15 8.40 -2.36
N ALA A 14 21.16 8.70 -3.18
CA ALA A 14 21.71 10.05 -3.31
C ALA A 14 20.68 11.05 -3.83
N LYS A 15 19.85 10.68 -4.82
CA LYS A 15 18.76 11.52 -5.30
C LYS A 15 17.71 11.76 -4.22
N TRP A 16 17.33 10.73 -3.47
CA TRP A 16 16.40 10.89 -2.35
C TRP A 16 16.96 11.84 -1.28
N HIS A 17 18.25 11.72 -0.96
CA HIS A 17 18.93 12.64 -0.05
C HIS A 17 18.94 14.08 -0.57
N GLN A 18 19.12 14.28 -1.88
CA GLN A 18 19.05 15.62 -2.48
C GLN A 18 17.65 16.24 -2.31
N LEU A 19 16.57 15.45 -2.51
CA LEU A 19 15.21 15.94 -2.26
C LEU A 19 15.00 16.40 -0.82
N TYR A 20 15.61 15.70 0.14
CA TYR A 20 15.63 16.12 1.54
C TYR A 20 16.43 17.42 1.74
N ALA A 21 17.63 17.51 1.16
CA ALA A 21 18.49 18.70 1.27
C ALA A 21 17.83 19.95 0.68
N ASP A 22 17.07 19.78 -0.42
CA ASP A 22 16.32 20.84 -1.08
C ASP A 22 15.00 21.21 -0.36
N GLY A 23 14.63 20.46 0.69
CA GLY A 23 13.43 20.71 1.50
C GLY A 23 12.13 20.16 0.92
N TYR A 24 12.18 19.26 -0.07
CA TYR A 24 11.00 18.65 -0.68
C TYR A 24 10.40 17.49 0.13
N THR A 25 11.15 16.97 1.11
CA THR A 25 10.65 15.92 2.02
C THR A 25 10.57 16.42 3.46
N ASN A 26 9.81 15.72 4.28
CA ASN A 26 9.72 16.00 5.71
C ASN A 26 11.04 15.72 6.44
N LYS A 27 11.37 16.55 7.43
CA LYS A 27 12.62 16.42 8.19
C LYS A 27 12.74 15.10 8.96
N ASN A 28 11.61 14.55 9.42
CA ASN A 28 11.54 13.28 10.12
C ASN A 28 10.62 12.31 9.37
N VAL A 29 11.24 11.42 8.59
CA VAL A 29 10.54 10.44 7.73
C VAL A 29 9.88 9.28 8.50
N ILE A 30 10.11 9.15 9.81
CA ILE A 30 9.68 7.98 10.59
C ILE A 30 8.36 8.22 11.34
N THR A 31 7.92 9.46 11.53
CA THR A 31 6.64 9.77 12.20
C THR A 31 5.47 9.76 11.22
N SER A 32 4.95 8.57 10.92
CA SER A 32 3.86 8.35 9.94
C SER A 32 2.57 9.14 10.25
N ILE A 33 2.23 9.34 11.53
CA ILE A 33 1.02 10.07 11.97
C ILE A 33 1.08 11.54 11.55
N GLY A 34 2.23 12.19 11.70
CA GLY A 34 2.40 13.60 11.34
C GLY A 34 2.21 13.85 9.84
N SER A 35 2.70 12.92 9.00
CA SER A 35 2.60 13.02 7.54
C SER A 35 1.17 12.85 7.03
N LEU A 36 0.37 11.96 7.65
CA LEU A 36 -1.03 11.78 7.30
C LEU A 36 -1.84 13.06 7.57
N ILE A 37 -1.74 13.60 8.80
CA ILE A 37 -2.44 14.83 9.21
C ILE A 37 -1.99 16.02 8.35
N ALA A 38 -0.68 16.13 8.07
CA ALA A 38 -0.16 17.19 7.21
C ALA A 38 -0.76 17.13 5.81
N PHE A 39 -0.87 15.94 5.21
CA PHE A 39 -1.49 15.76 3.89
C PHE A 39 -2.99 16.06 3.92
N GLU A 40 -3.71 15.52 4.91
CA GLU A 40 -5.16 15.74 5.10
C GLU A 40 -5.49 17.23 5.24
N HIS A 41 -4.64 18.01 5.91
CA HIS A 41 -4.80 19.46 6.09
C HIS A 41 -4.15 20.30 4.98
N GLY A 42 -3.75 19.69 3.86
CA GLY A 42 -3.17 20.41 2.71
C GLY A 42 -1.78 21.02 2.95
N LYS A 43 -1.07 20.60 4.00
CA LYS A 43 0.31 21.01 4.31
C LYS A 43 1.37 20.19 3.56
N SER A 44 0.96 19.11 2.89
CA SER A 44 1.78 18.36 1.93
C SER A 44 1.02 18.18 0.63
N ALA A 45 1.70 18.32 -0.50
CA ALA A 45 1.10 18.09 -1.82
C ALA A 45 1.01 16.60 -2.19
N MET A 46 1.89 15.76 -1.63
CA MET A 46 1.96 14.33 -1.93
C MET A 46 2.22 13.52 -0.65
N LEU A 47 1.71 12.29 -0.62
CA LEU A 47 1.93 11.32 0.45
C LEU A 47 2.22 9.95 -0.16
N ILE A 48 3.36 9.36 0.20
CA ILE A 48 3.71 7.99 -0.19
C ILE A 48 3.29 7.07 0.95
N LYS A 49 2.27 6.24 0.71
CA LYS A 49 1.67 5.39 1.75
C LYS A 49 0.90 4.23 1.11
N GLY A 50 0.72 3.15 1.87
CA GLY A 50 -0.22 2.08 1.51
C GLY A 50 -1.68 2.53 1.60
N ASN A 51 -2.59 1.68 1.16
CA ASN A 51 -4.03 1.99 1.04
C ASN A 51 -4.81 1.87 2.37
N TRP A 52 -4.17 1.56 3.49
CA TRP A 52 -4.85 1.31 4.78
C TRP A 52 -5.66 2.52 5.29
N ASP A 53 -5.15 3.73 5.08
CA ASP A 53 -5.78 4.97 5.52
C ASP A 53 -6.61 5.64 4.40
N LEU A 54 -6.81 4.96 3.27
CA LEU A 54 -7.45 5.55 2.10
C LEU A 54 -8.92 5.89 2.33
N ALA A 55 -9.61 5.09 3.15
CA ALA A 55 -11.00 5.36 3.53
C ALA A 55 -11.11 6.66 4.34
N GLN A 56 -10.25 6.86 5.35
CA GLN A 56 -10.18 8.10 6.13
C GLN A 56 -9.82 9.29 5.24
N LEU A 57 -8.79 9.16 4.41
CA LEU A 57 -8.37 10.24 3.51
C LEU A 57 -9.47 10.61 2.53
N TYR A 58 -10.19 9.64 1.97
CA TYR A 58 -11.30 9.92 1.06
C TYR A 58 -12.48 10.57 1.77
N GLN A 59 -12.76 10.18 3.02
CA GLN A 59 -13.77 10.85 3.83
C GLN A 59 -13.42 12.32 4.10
N ALA A 60 -12.15 12.62 4.38
CA ALA A 60 -11.70 13.97 4.67
C ALA A 60 -11.56 14.87 3.42
N MET A 61 -11.05 14.31 2.31
CA MET A 61 -10.64 15.07 1.14
C MET A 61 -11.60 14.93 -0.06
N GLY A 62 -12.44 13.89 -0.07
CA GLY A 62 -13.39 13.61 -1.15
C GLY A 62 -12.71 13.56 -2.52
N SER A 63 -13.27 14.30 -3.48
CA SER A 63 -12.76 14.38 -4.86
C SER A 63 -11.40 15.08 -4.99
N ASN A 64 -10.87 15.69 -3.93
CA ASN A 64 -9.54 16.29 -3.95
C ASN A 64 -8.43 15.25 -3.71
N LEU A 65 -8.79 14.01 -3.38
CA LEU A 65 -7.86 12.89 -3.26
C LEU A 65 -7.73 12.15 -4.59
N GLY A 66 -6.49 11.92 -5.02
CA GLY A 66 -6.18 11.08 -6.17
C GLY A 66 -4.92 10.24 -5.93
N THR A 67 -4.74 9.23 -6.77
CA THR A 67 -3.55 8.36 -6.75
C THR A 67 -2.81 8.46 -8.07
N PHE A 68 -1.50 8.24 -8.02
CA PHE A 68 -0.65 8.21 -9.21
C PHE A 68 0.51 7.22 -8.98
N VAL A 69 1.06 6.68 -10.07
CA VAL A 69 2.26 5.84 -10.00
C VAL A 69 3.45 6.73 -9.63
N PRO A 70 4.27 6.36 -8.62
CA PRO A 70 5.31 7.24 -8.14
C PRO A 70 6.37 7.59 -9.21
N PRO A 71 6.76 8.87 -9.34
CA PRO A 71 7.62 9.37 -10.41
C PRO A 71 9.10 9.30 -10.03
N PHE A 72 9.56 8.28 -9.30
CA PHE A 72 10.93 8.23 -8.76
C PHE A 72 12.02 7.93 -9.81
N SER A 73 11.70 8.08 -11.09
CA SER A 73 12.59 7.74 -12.19
C SER A 73 12.44 8.75 -13.32
N ASN A 74 13.57 9.06 -13.97
CA ASN A 74 13.60 9.86 -15.19
C ASN A 74 13.03 9.09 -16.40
N HIS A 75 12.85 7.78 -16.25
CA HIS A 75 12.15 6.91 -17.19
C HIS A 75 10.82 6.48 -16.57
N PRO A 76 9.72 6.43 -17.35
CA PRO A 76 8.43 5.95 -16.85
C PRO A 76 8.56 4.61 -16.12
N VAL A 77 8.03 4.56 -14.90
CA VAL A 77 7.94 3.32 -14.13
C VAL A 77 6.76 2.53 -14.67
N HIS A 78 7.01 1.29 -15.09
CA HIS A 78 5.97 0.37 -15.57
C HIS A 78 5.69 -0.70 -14.51
N GLY A 79 5.23 -0.28 -13.34
CA GLY A 79 5.03 -1.16 -12.21
C GLY A 79 4.23 -0.55 -11.07
N VAL A 80 3.36 -1.36 -10.46
CA VAL A 80 2.60 -1.01 -9.26
C VAL A 80 2.66 -2.14 -8.23
N VAL A 81 2.58 -1.79 -6.95
CA VAL A 81 2.45 -2.75 -5.87
C VAL A 81 0.97 -3.17 -5.77
N GLN A 82 0.67 -4.43 -6.06
CA GLN A 82 -0.70 -4.93 -6.11
C GLN A 82 -0.75 -6.44 -5.79
N TYR A 83 -0.54 -6.76 -4.53
CA TYR A 83 -0.81 -8.06 -3.90
C TYR A 83 -1.07 -7.86 -2.41
N PRO A 84 -1.63 -8.85 -1.70
CA PRO A 84 -1.80 -8.79 -0.26
C PRO A 84 -0.48 -8.51 0.47
N GLY A 85 -0.55 -7.65 1.49
CA GLY A 85 0.56 -7.44 2.41
C GLY A 85 0.68 -8.55 3.46
N ASP A 86 -0.46 -9.09 3.90
CA ASP A 86 -0.55 -10.12 4.93
C ASP A 86 -1.26 -11.39 4.43
N GLY A 87 -0.86 -12.53 4.99
CA GLY A 87 -1.50 -13.82 4.76
C GLY A 87 -1.81 -14.52 6.08
N PHE A 88 -2.93 -15.25 6.12
CA PHE A 88 -3.29 -16.09 7.26
C PHE A 88 -2.88 -17.53 7.02
N SER A 89 -2.35 -18.18 8.05
CA SER A 89 -1.99 -19.60 8.01
C SER A 89 -2.32 -20.27 9.33
N MET A 90 -2.47 -21.59 9.31
CA MET A 90 -2.65 -22.41 10.50
C MET A 90 -1.30 -22.96 10.96
N THR A 91 -0.95 -22.73 12.23
CA THR A 91 0.24 -23.32 12.83
C THR A 91 0.09 -24.84 12.98
N THR A 92 1.20 -25.57 12.86
CA THR A 92 1.20 -27.05 12.99
C THR A 92 0.75 -27.52 14.38
N TYR A 93 1.01 -26.71 15.41
CA TYR A 93 0.71 -27.00 16.81
C TYR A 93 -0.65 -26.47 17.30
N SER A 94 -1.48 -25.88 16.44
CA SER A 94 -2.83 -25.44 16.83
C SER A 94 -3.61 -26.59 17.47
N GLN A 95 -4.25 -26.31 18.61
CA GLN A 95 -5.17 -27.23 19.29
C GLN A 95 -6.60 -27.17 18.72
N HIS A 96 -6.88 -26.18 17.86
CA HIS A 96 -8.18 -25.91 17.24
C HIS A 96 -8.07 -25.96 15.72
N LYS A 97 -7.56 -27.09 15.19
CA LYS A 97 -7.32 -27.25 13.74
C LYS A 97 -8.62 -27.20 12.91
N PRO A 98 -9.72 -27.87 13.32
CA PRO A 98 -10.98 -27.78 12.58
C PRO A 98 -11.50 -26.35 12.47
N GLU A 99 -11.52 -25.60 13.57
CA GLU A 99 -12.02 -24.22 13.63
C GLU A 99 -11.10 -23.27 12.84
N ALA A 100 -9.78 -23.43 12.95
CA ALA A 100 -8.83 -22.67 12.17
C ALA A 100 -9.01 -22.91 10.65
N ALA A 101 -9.24 -24.16 10.25
CA ALA A 101 -9.51 -24.49 8.84
C ALA A 101 -10.84 -23.89 8.35
N GLU A 102 -11.88 -23.91 9.18
CA GLU A 102 -13.15 -23.25 8.86
C GLU A 102 -13.00 -21.74 8.69
N PHE A 103 -12.21 -21.10 9.57
CA PHE A 103 -11.91 -19.68 9.48
C PHE A 103 -11.12 -19.33 8.21
N LEU A 104 -10.05 -20.08 7.91
CA LEU A 104 -9.29 -19.88 6.67
C LEU A 104 -10.17 -20.06 5.43
N ARG A 105 -11.08 -21.04 5.43
CA ARG A 105 -12.07 -21.20 4.36
C ARG A 105 -13.00 -20.00 4.27
N PHE A 106 -13.50 -19.49 5.40
CA PHE A 106 -14.36 -18.31 5.42
C PHE A 106 -13.69 -17.09 4.79
N LEU A 107 -12.41 -16.85 5.06
CA LEU A 107 -11.64 -15.72 4.50
C LEU A 107 -11.64 -15.71 2.96
N THR A 108 -11.77 -16.87 2.31
CA THR A 108 -11.83 -16.97 0.83
C THR A 108 -13.20 -16.67 0.23
N THR A 109 -14.22 -16.42 1.06
CA THR A 109 -15.60 -16.26 0.59
C THR A 109 -15.91 -14.82 0.18
N PRO A 110 -16.89 -14.60 -0.73
CA PRO A 110 -17.37 -13.25 -1.04
C PRO A 110 -17.90 -12.50 0.18
N GLN A 111 -18.38 -13.21 1.21
CA GLN A 111 -18.84 -12.59 2.45
C GLN A 111 -17.67 -11.94 3.20
N ALA A 112 -16.55 -12.66 3.38
CA ALA A 112 -15.36 -12.09 3.99
C ALA A 112 -14.81 -10.91 3.17
N GLY A 113 -14.76 -11.06 1.84
CA GLY A 113 -14.36 -9.96 0.95
C GLY A 113 -15.25 -8.72 1.10
N ARG A 114 -16.58 -8.89 1.25
CA ARG A 114 -17.50 -7.76 1.47
C ARG A 114 -17.27 -7.05 2.81
N ILE A 115 -16.86 -7.76 3.86
CA ILE A 115 -16.48 -7.14 5.13
C ILE A 115 -15.27 -6.22 4.95
N VAL A 116 -14.25 -6.68 4.21
CA VAL A 116 -13.06 -5.88 3.87
C VAL A 116 -13.43 -4.67 2.97
N ALA A 117 -14.29 -4.88 1.98
CA ALA A 117 -14.75 -3.77 1.13
C ALA A 117 -15.57 -2.73 1.91
N ALA A 118 -16.32 -3.16 2.93
CA ALA A 118 -17.11 -2.26 3.78
C ALA A 118 -16.24 -1.42 4.73
N SER A 119 -15.04 -1.90 5.09
CA SER A 119 -14.06 -1.08 5.81
C SER A 119 -13.29 -0.10 4.91
N GLY A 120 -13.62 -0.05 3.61
CA GLY A 120 -13.01 0.84 2.63
C GLY A 120 -11.66 0.35 2.09
N LEU A 121 -11.30 -0.91 2.34
CA LEU A 121 -10.09 -1.54 1.82
C LEU A 121 -10.34 -2.22 0.46
N ILE A 122 -9.27 -2.74 -0.14
CA ILE A 122 -9.33 -3.59 -1.33
C ILE A 122 -9.45 -5.05 -0.87
N PRO A 123 -10.56 -5.75 -1.19
CA PRO A 123 -10.70 -7.16 -0.86
C PRO A 123 -9.84 -8.05 -1.76
N ASP A 124 -9.07 -8.96 -1.15
CA ASP A 124 -8.32 -10.00 -1.89
C ASP A 124 -9.17 -11.25 -2.12
N VAL A 125 -10.38 -11.05 -2.62
CA VAL A 125 -11.30 -12.14 -2.98
C VAL A 125 -11.80 -11.88 -4.39
N ARG A 126 -11.57 -12.85 -5.29
CA ARG A 126 -11.96 -12.74 -6.70
C ARG A 126 -13.45 -12.42 -6.83
N GLY A 127 -13.76 -11.41 -7.64
CA GLY A 127 -15.14 -11.00 -7.92
C GLY A 127 -15.78 -10.10 -6.86
N VAL A 128 -15.06 -9.73 -5.80
CA VAL A 128 -15.50 -8.70 -4.86
C VAL A 128 -14.77 -7.40 -5.18
N ALA A 129 -15.52 -6.33 -5.42
CA ALA A 129 -14.96 -5.00 -5.70
C ALA A 129 -14.80 -4.19 -4.41
N SER A 130 -13.82 -3.28 -4.39
CA SER A 130 -13.75 -2.23 -3.37
C SER A 130 -14.89 -1.23 -3.57
N SER A 131 -15.41 -0.68 -2.47
CA SER A 131 -16.42 0.38 -2.48
C SER A 131 -15.82 1.78 -2.67
N ASN A 132 -14.51 1.94 -2.44
CA ASN A 132 -13.82 3.23 -2.49
C ASN A 132 -13.40 3.58 -3.94
N PRO A 133 -13.85 4.71 -4.53
CA PRO A 133 -13.47 5.11 -5.89
C PRO A 133 -11.96 5.27 -6.09
N VAL A 134 -11.23 5.71 -5.07
CA VAL A 134 -9.78 5.87 -5.14
C VAL A 134 -9.08 4.51 -5.13
N SER A 135 -9.60 3.52 -4.40
CA SER A 135 -9.13 2.13 -4.53
C SER A 135 -9.35 1.58 -5.94
N GLN A 136 -10.48 1.90 -6.57
CA GLN A 136 -10.75 1.52 -7.96
C GLN A 136 -9.79 2.20 -8.94
N GLN A 137 -9.39 3.45 -8.67
CA GLN A 137 -8.35 4.14 -9.44
C GLN A 137 -7.00 3.40 -9.35
N MET A 138 -6.60 2.98 -8.14
CA MET A 138 -5.36 2.21 -7.95
C MET A 138 -5.40 0.87 -8.71
N LEU A 139 -6.51 0.14 -8.62
CA LEU A 139 -6.69 -1.14 -9.32
C LEU A 139 -6.67 -0.99 -10.85
N ALA A 140 -7.11 0.16 -11.36
CA ALA A 140 -7.12 0.45 -12.79
C ALA A 140 -5.70 0.53 -13.39
N PHE A 141 -4.67 0.88 -12.59
CA PHE A 141 -3.30 0.93 -13.09
C PHE A 141 -2.84 -0.40 -13.70
N ALA A 142 -3.13 -1.53 -13.04
CA ALA A 142 -2.87 -2.84 -13.63
C ALA A 142 -3.98 -3.28 -14.59
N ALA A 143 -5.24 -3.15 -14.17
CA ALA A 143 -6.37 -3.74 -14.90
C ALA A 143 -6.69 -3.05 -16.23
N LYS A 144 -6.32 -1.77 -16.39
CA LYS A 144 -6.62 -0.95 -17.58
C LYS A 144 -5.36 -0.36 -18.21
N ASP A 145 -4.43 0.13 -17.39
CA ASP A 145 -3.26 0.87 -17.88
C ASP A 145 -2.05 -0.06 -18.18
N GLY A 146 -2.19 -1.36 -17.94
CA GLY A 146 -1.20 -2.38 -18.30
C GLY A 146 0.02 -2.47 -17.39
N MET A 147 0.00 -1.79 -16.23
CA MET A 147 1.15 -1.80 -15.30
C MET A 147 1.45 -3.20 -14.78
N ALA A 148 2.73 -3.54 -14.67
CA ALA A 148 3.16 -4.80 -14.08
C ALA A 148 2.91 -4.81 -12.56
N THR A 149 2.37 -5.91 -12.03
CA THR A 149 2.06 -6.04 -10.60
C THR A 149 3.24 -6.65 -9.83
N TYR A 150 3.60 -6.03 -8.72
CA TYR A 150 4.67 -6.50 -7.82
C TYR A 150 4.14 -6.73 -6.40
N PRO A 151 4.69 -7.72 -5.67
CA PRO A 151 4.31 -7.95 -4.28
C PRO A 151 4.72 -6.77 -3.40
N MET A 152 3.96 -6.55 -2.33
CA MET A 152 4.35 -5.63 -1.28
C MET A 152 5.39 -6.29 -0.38
N LEU A 153 6.46 -5.57 -0.08
CA LEU A 153 7.35 -5.89 1.03
C LEU A 153 7.10 -4.86 2.11
N ASP A 154 6.26 -5.22 3.08
CA ASP A 154 5.94 -4.38 4.23
C ASP A 154 6.67 -4.89 5.48
N ASN A 155 6.82 -4.02 6.48
CA ASN A 155 7.30 -4.36 7.83
C ASN A 155 8.69 -5.00 7.94
N VAL A 156 9.56 -4.86 6.93
CA VAL A 156 10.94 -5.41 6.95
C VAL A 156 11.86 -4.81 8.03
N THR A 157 11.42 -3.73 8.69
CA THR A 157 12.17 -3.04 9.77
C THR A 157 11.35 -2.72 11.01
N GLN A 158 10.08 -3.16 11.10
CA GLN A 158 9.29 -2.90 12.30
C GLN A 158 9.86 -3.71 13.48
N PRO A 159 10.09 -3.10 14.66
CA PRO A 159 10.46 -3.85 15.85
C PRO A 159 9.34 -4.84 16.18
N ASN A 160 9.71 -6.03 16.65
CA ASN A 160 8.80 -7.14 16.96
C ASN A 160 7.50 -6.66 17.63
N VAL A 161 6.37 -7.03 17.03
CA VAL A 161 5.07 -7.13 17.71
C VAL A 161 5.04 -8.30 18.69
#